data_AF-A0AAD4XMJ0-F1
#
_entry.id   AF-A0AAD4XMJ0-F1
#
_cell.length_a   1.000
_cell.length_b   1.000
_cell.length_c   1.000
_cell.angle_alpha   90.00
_cell.angle_beta   90.00
_cell.angle_gamma   90.00
#
_symmetry.space_group_name_H-M   'P 1'
#
loop_
_entity.id
_entity.type
_entity.pdbx_description
1 polymer ?
#
loop_
_entity_poly.entity_id
_entity_poly.type
_entity_poly.pdbx_seq_one_letter_code
_entity_poly.pdbx_strand_id
1 'polypeptide(L)'
;MASPTLLTPTSKPRSLISSKFTSTTIAAAAATPNTTTAKILKPAGRREFVALIAGTISPALLFPVSPASADTDEEYVKETAEVINKIRTTISMDRNDPNVANAVTDLRETSNSWVAKYRREKSLLGRVSFRDMYSALNAVSGHYVSFGPTAPLPAKRKARILEEMDSVEKSLQRGR
;
A
#
# COMPACT_ATOMS: atom_id res chain seq x y z
N MET A 1 33.35 -25.85 50.68
CA MET A 1 32.24 -26.74 51.06
C MET A 1 30.93 -25.98 50.85
N ALA A 2 30.04 -26.58 50.06
CA ALA A 2 28.61 -26.27 49.86
C ALA A 2 28.20 -24.94 49.19
N SER A 3 27.89 -25.04 47.89
CA SER A 3 26.91 -24.22 47.17
C SER A 3 25.48 -24.52 47.63
N PRO A 4 24.53 -23.59 47.42
CA PRO A 4 23.13 -23.95 47.22
C PRO A 4 22.64 -23.57 45.82
N THR A 5 22.37 -24.61 45.03
CA THR A 5 21.42 -24.66 43.91
C THR A 5 19.99 -24.40 44.42
N LEU A 6 19.10 -23.72 43.68
CA LEU A 6 17.65 -24.03 43.61
C LEU A 6 16.90 -23.12 42.59
N LEU A 7 16.45 -23.79 41.52
CA LEU A 7 15.13 -23.71 40.84
C LEU A 7 14.66 -22.45 40.10
N THR A 8 14.75 -22.56 38.78
CA THR A 8 13.82 -22.01 37.77
C THR A 8 12.39 -22.57 37.92
N PRO A 9 11.36 -21.73 37.70
CA PRO A 9 10.11 -22.19 37.08
C PRO A 9 9.95 -21.61 35.65
N THR A 10 9.81 -22.54 34.70
CA THR A 10 9.49 -22.29 33.28
C THR A 10 8.01 -21.91 33.12
N SER A 11 7.70 -20.77 32.50
CA SER A 11 6.32 -20.43 32.11
C SER A 11 6.07 -20.91 30.68
N LYS A 12 5.27 -21.97 30.51
CA LYS A 12 4.76 -22.40 29.20
C LYS A 12 3.73 -21.39 28.65
N PRO A 13 3.72 -21.10 27.34
CA PRO A 13 2.75 -20.22 26.73
C PRO A 13 1.37 -20.89 26.62
N ARG A 14 0.33 -20.20 27.09
CA ARG A 14 -1.08 -20.60 26.97
C ARG A 14 -1.61 -20.18 25.61
N SER A 15 -1.65 -21.12 24.66
CA SER A 15 -2.38 -20.99 23.39
C SER A 15 -3.77 -21.58 23.53
N LEU A 16 -4.80 -20.74 23.59
CA LEU A 16 -6.20 -21.16 23.41
C LEU A 16 -6.93 -20.02 22.72
N ILE A 17 -7.35 -20.24 21.48
CA ILE A 17 -8.72 -20.04 20.93
C ILE A 17 -8.62 -20.29 19.42
N SER A 18 -9.02 -21.50 19.03
CA SER A 18 -9.34 -21.87 17.65
C SER A 18 -10.80 -21.53 17.42
N SER A 19 -11.10 -20.44 16.70
CA SER A 19 -12.47 -20.13 16.27
C SER A 19 -12.77 -20.90 14.99
N LYS A 20 -13.65 -21.88 15.09
CA LYS A 20 -14.13 -22.71 13.98
C LYS A 20 -14.96 -21.86 13.02
N PHE A 21 -14.59 -21.92 11.74
CA PHE A 21 -15.39 -21.48 10.61
C PHE A 21 -16.76 -22.17 10.62
N THR A 22 -17.84 -21.40 10.49
CA THR A 22 -19.17 -21.93 10.18
C THR A 22 -19.63 -21.30 8.87
N SER A 23 -19.47 -22.06 7.78
CA SER A 23 -20.04 -21.73 6.46
C SER A 23 -21.51 -22.13 6.48
N THR A 24 -22.41 -21.15 6.54
CA THR A 24 -23.85 -21.41 6.38
C THR A 24 -24.21 -21.36 4.91
N THR A 25 -24.29 -22.53 4.30
CA THR A 25 -25.00 -22.76 3.03
C THR A 25 -26.50 -22.72 3.28
N ILE A 26 -27.23 -21.82 2.64
CA ILE A 26 -28.70 -21.82 2.60
C ILE A 26 -29.10 -22.08 1.15
N ALA A 27 -29.71 -23.25 0.90
CA ALA A 27 -30.33 -23.58 -0.36
C ALA A 27 -31.72 -24.18 -0.12
N ALA A 28 -32.68 -23.59 -0.84
CA ALA A 28 -33.89 -24.16 -1.47
C ALA A 28 -35.12 -24.60 -0.65
N ALA A 29 -36.25 -23.95 -0.96
CA ALA A 29 -37.62 -24.50 -1.20
C ALA A 29 -38.55 -23.28 -1.50
N ALA A 30 -39.56 -23.25 -2.37
CA ALA A 30 -40.31 -24.23 -3.18
C ALA A 30 -40.99 -23.46 -4.36
N ALA A 31 -41.00 -24.02 -5.57
CA ALA A 31 -42.16 -24.59 -6.29
C ALA A 31 -43.20 -23.62 -6.89
N THR A 32 -43.33 -23.64 -8.22
CA THR A 32 -44.55 -24.08 -8.94
C THR A 32 -44.22 -24.36 -10.42
N PRO A 33 -44.96 -25.27 -11.09
CA PRO A 33 -44.53 -25.95 -12.30
C PRO A 33 -45.08 -25.29 -13.57
N ASN A 34 -44.43 -25.50 -14.71
CA ASN A 34 -45.13 -25.67 -15.98
C ASN A 34 -44.30 -26.47 -16.98
N THR A 35 -44.97 -27.50 -17.49
CA THR A 35 -44.61 -28.49 -18.51
C THR A 35 -44.13 -27.83 -19.81
N THR A 36 -43.17 -28.45 -20.50
CA THR A 36 -43.30 -28.95 -21.91
C THR A 36 -41.92 -29.07 -22.61
N THR A 37 -41.58 -30.31 -22.96
CA THR A 37 -40.70 -30.76 -24.05
C THR A 37 -39.18 -30.75 -23.88
N ALA A 38 -38.65 -31.95 -23.71
CA ALA A 38 -37.28 -32.34 -24.00
C ALA A 38 -37.00 -32.36 -25.52
N LYS A 39 -35.83 -31.87 -25.95
CA LYS A 39 -35.09 -32.50 -27.04
C LYS A 39 -33.58 -32.28 -26.92
N ILE A 40 -32.90 -33.41 -26.89
CA ILE A 40 -31.46 -33.65 -26.97
C ILE A 40 -30.94 -33.21 -28.35
N LEU A 41 -29.71 -32.66 -28.43
CA LEU A 41 -28.61 -33.05 -29.35
C LEU A 41 -27.47 -32.01 -29.33
N LYS A 42 -26.22 -32.50 -29.26
CA LYS A 42 -24.95 -31.75 -29.25
C LYS A 42 -24.48 -31.39 -30.70
N PRO A 43 -23.19 -31.04 -30.96
CA PRO A 43 -22.74 -29.72 -31.42
C PRO A 43 -22.18 -29.74 -32.85
N ALA A 44 -22.23 -28.63 -33.60
CA ALA A 44 -21.37 -28.46 -34.78
C ALA A 44 -21.44 -27.01 -35.29
N GLY A 45 -20.28 -26.39 -35.51
CA GLY A 45 -20.20 -25.04 -36.06
C GLY A 45 -18.77 -24.60 -36.36
N ARG A 46 -18.14 -25.34 -37.28
CA ARG A 46 -16.99 -25.02 -38.14
C ARG A 46 -16.15 -23.78 -37.79
N ARG A 47 -14.91 -24.06 -37.39
CA ARG A 47 -13.76 -23.16 -37.50
C ARG A 47 -13.39 -23.05 -38.99
N GLU A 48 -13.56 -21.87 -39.56
CA GLU A 48 -13.07 -21.50 -40.89
C GLU A 48 -12.35 -20.16 -40.72
N PHE A 49 -11.02 -20.17 -40.66
CA PHE A 49 -10.20 -18.99 -40.91
C PHE A 49 -8.97 -19.46 -41.68
N VAL A 50 -9.09 -19.43 -43.02
CA VAL A 50 -8.03 -19.73 -43.96
C VAL A 50 -7.49 -18.43 -44.54
N ALA A 51 -6.26 -18.13 -44.14
CA ALA A 51 -5.08 -17.76 -44.94
C ALA A 51 -5.05 -16.53 -45.87
N LEU A 52 -3.91 -15.83 -45.71
CA LEU A 52 -2.93 -15.42 -46.75
C LEU A 52 -3.08 -14.06 -47.46
N ILE A 53 -2.19 -13.12 -47.12
CA ILE A 53 -1.46 -12.19 -48.02
C ILE A 53 -0.37 -11.48 -47.16
N ALA A 54 0.93 -11.78 -47.29
CA ALA A 54 1.89 -11.39 -48.33
C ALA A 54 2.29 -9.90 -48.31
N GLY A 55 3.51 -9.62 -47.81
CA GLY A 55 4.38 -8.56 -48.32
C GLY A 55 4.26 -7.14 -47.73
N THR A 56 5.22 -6.75 -46.89
CA THR A 56 6.21 -5.69 -47.18
C THR A 56 7.17 -5.55 -46.00
N ILE A 57 8.47 -5.73 -46.26
CA ILE A 57 9.55 -5.46 -45.33
C ILE A 57 9.83 -3.96 -45.45
N SER A 58 9.41 -3.16 -44.48
CA SER A 58 9.80 -1.75 -44.34
C SER A 58 10.86 -1.64 -43.24
N PRO A 59 12.15 -1.43 -43.57
CA PRO A 59 13.16 -1.07 -42.59
C PRO A 59 13.19 0.46 -42.51
N ALA A 60 12.31 1.04 -41.69
CA ALA A 60 12.33 2.48 -41.45
C ALA A 60 12.12 2.78 -39.96
N LEU A 61 13.24 3.14 -39.34
CA LEU A 61 13.35 3.90 -38.10
C LEU A 61 13.00 3.14 -36.81
N LEU A 62 13.94 2.29 -36.40
CA LEU A 62 14.20 2.03 -34.98
C LEU A 62 14.65 3.34 -34.32
N PHE A 63 13.69 4.22 -34.02
CA PHE A 63 13.90 5.20 -32.96
C PHE A 63 13.96 4.43 -31.64
N PRO A 64 15.01 4.58 -30.82
CA PRO A 64 14.96 4.10 -29.46
C PRO A 64 13.82 4.85 -28.77
N VAL A 65 12.73 4.13 -28.46
CA VAL A 65 11.74 4.62 -27.52
C VAL A 65 12.49 4.84 -26.21
N SER A 66 12.82 6.10 -25.94
CA SER A 66 13.40 6.48 -24.65
C SER A 66 12.34 6.16 -23.61
N PRO A 67 12.66 5.44 -22.53
CA PRO A 67 11.67 5.11 -21.53
C PRO A 67 11.18 6.42 -20.90
N ALA A 68 9.89 6.71 -21.03
CA ALA A 68 9.19 7.77 -20.31
C ALA A 68 9.15 7.56 -18.77
N SER A 69 10.06 6.73 -18.25
CA SER A 69 10.19 6.34 -16.85
C SER A 69 11.12 7.27 -16.06
N ALA A 70 12.00 8.03 -16.73
CA ALA A 70 12.88 8.98 -16.05
C ALA A 70 12.08 10.16 -15.47
N ASP A 71 11.14 10.70 -16.26
CA ASP A 71 10.30 11.83 -15.86
C ASP A 71 9.44 11.52 -14.63
N THR A 72 8.91 10.28 -14.55
CA THR A 72 8.09 9.85 -13.41
C THR A 72 8.90 9.49 -12.16
N ASP A 73 10.17 9.05 -12.31
CA ASP A 73 11.06 8.78 -11.18
C ASP A 73 11.59 10.08 -10.55
N GLU A 74 11.98 11.05 -11.37
CA GLU A 74 12.39 12.38 -10.93
C GLU A 74 11.24 13.12 -10.23
N GLU A 75 10.03 13.02 -10.77
CA GLU A 75 8.82 13.53 -10.13
C GLU A 75 8.55 12.84 -8.79
N TYR A 76 8.69 11.51 -8.72
CA TYR A 76 8.56 10.76 -7.47
C TYR A 76 9.56 11.21 -6.40
N VAL A 77 10.82 11.43 -6.77
CA VAL A 77 11.85 11.93 -5.85
C VAL A 77 11.48 13.32 -5.35
N LYS A 78 11.08 14.22 -6.23
CA LYS A 78 10.69 15.59 -5.89
C LYS A 78 9.49 15.62 -4.95
N GLU A 79 8.40 14.94 -5.31
CA GLU A 79 7.17 14.94 -4.52
C GLU A 79 7.36 14.25 -3.17
N THR A 80 8.09 13.13 -3.14
CA THR A 80 8.38 12.43 -1.87
C THR A 80 9.21 13.29 -0.94
N ALA A 81 10.21 14.02 -1.45
CA ALA A 81 10.99 14.97 -0.66
C ALA A 81 10.12 16.11 -0.10
N GLU A 82 9.17 16.62 -0.89
CA GLU A 82 8.21 17.62 -0.42
C GLU A 82 7.35 17.09 0.74
N VAL A 83 6.81 15.88 0.61
CA VAL A 83 6.01 15.27 1.68
C VAL A 83 6.85 15.03 2.94
N ILE A 84 8.10 14.57 2.81
CA ILE A 84 9.02 14.41 3.95
C ILE A 84 9.22 15.74 4.68
N ASN A 85 9.46 16.82 3.93
CA ASN A 85 9.65 18.15 4.50
C ASN A 85 8.38 18.66 5.19
N LYS A 86 7.20 18.41 4.62
CA LYS A 86 5.92 18.73 5.24
C LYS A 86 5.73 17.98 6.55
N ILE A 87 6.01 16.66 6.58
CA ILE A 87 5.96 15.86 7.81
C ILE A 87 6.88 16.44 8.87
N ARG A 88 8.16 16.67 8.54
CA ARG A 88 9.16 17.22 9.47
C ARG A 88 8.73 18.56 10.04
N THR A 89 8.20 19.44 9.20
CA THR A 89 7.72 20.77 9.62
C THR A 89 6.52 20.62 10.55
N THR A 90 5.47 19.92 10.15
CA THR A 90 4.24 19.77 10.92
C THR A 90 4.48 19.12 12.28
N ILE A 91 5.28 18.05 12.38
CA ILE A 91 5.54 17.40 13.67
C ILE A 91 6.50 18.19 14.56
N SER A 92 7.22 19.15 14.01
CA SER A 92 8.16 20.01 14.75
C SER A 92 7.54 21.30 15.28
N MET A 93 6.34 21.66 14.81
CA MET A 93 5.59 22.82 15.31
C MET A 93 5.28 22.71 16.80
N ASP A 94 5.17 23.87 17.47
CA ASP A 94 4.77 23.91 18.87
C ASP A 94 3.26 23.68 19.01
N ARG A 95 2.87 22.98 20.09
CA ARG A 95 1.48 22.61 20.34
C ARG A 95 0.55 23.80 20.58
N ASN A 96 1.10 24.95 20.97
CA ASN A 96 0.33 26.15 21.28
C ASN A 96 0.18 27.08 20.07
N ASP A 97 0.78 26.74 18.93
CA ASP A 97 0.67 27.53 17.71
C ASP A 97 -0.72 27.31 17.08
N PRO A 98 -1.50 28.39 16.81
CA PRO A 98 -2.80 28.28 16.15
C PRO A 98 -2.71 27.68 14.74
N ASN A 99 -1.53 27.71 14.10
CA ASN A 99 -1.32 27.20 12.75
C ASN A 99 -1.18 25.66 12.67
N VAL A 100 -1.04 24.95 13.80
CA VAL A 100 -0.87 23.48 13.79
C VAL A 100 -2.03 22.78 13.09
N ALA A 101 -3.26 23.22 13.36
CA ALA A 101 -4.44 22.60 12.77
C ALA A 101 -4.44 22.70 11.23
N ASN A 102 -4.03 23.85 10.69
CA ASN A 102 -3.89 24.06 9.25
C ASN A 102 -2.75 23.21 8.70
N ALA A 103 -1.58 23.21 9.35
CA ALA A 103 -0.43 22.43 8.92
C ALA A 103 -0.69 20.91 8.91
N VAL A 104 -1.51 20.40 9.83
CA VAL A 104 -1.94 19.00 9.86
C VAL A 104 -2.96 18.71 8.77
N THR A 105 -3.86 19.66 8.47
CA THR A 105 -4.84 19.54 7.38
C THR A 105 -4.13 19.47 6.03
N ASP A 106 -3.22 20.42 5.77
CA ASP A 106 -2.38 20.40 4.57
C ASP A 106 -1.58 19.10 4.47
N LEU A 107 -0.97 18.65 5.57
CA LEU A 107 -0.20 17.40 5.58
C LEU A 107 -1.07 16.21 5.19
N ARG A 108 -2.32 16.16 5.68
CA ARG A 108 -3.27 15.11 5.33
C ARG A 108 -3.64 15.16 3.85
N GLU A 109 -3.85 16.35 3.29
CA GLU A 109 -4.15 16.53 1.88
C GLU A 109 -2.97 16.11 1.00
N THR A 110 -1.77 16.62 1.26
CA THR A 110 -0.53 16.24 0.56
C THR A 110 -0.28 14.73 0.66
N SER A 111 -0.45 14.14 1.85
CA SER A 111 -0.32 12.68 2.05
C SER A 111 -1.32 11.90 1.21
N ASN A 112 -2.58 12.33 1.16
CA ASN A 112 -3.61 11.63 0.41
C ASN A 112 -3.34 11.72 -1.10
N SER A 113 -2.93 12.88 -1.59
CA SER A 113 -2.55 13.08 -3.00
C SER A 113 -1.36 12.19 -3.39
N TRP A 114 -0.30 12.17 -2.56
CA TRP A 114 0.88 11.33 -2.78
C TRP A 114 0.52 9.84 -2.79
N VAL A 115 -0.30 9.37 -1.83
CA VAL A 115 -0.77 7.98 -1.80
C VAL A 115 -1.64 7.65 -3.01
N ALA A 116 -2.57 8.53 -3.38
CA ALA A 116 -3.45 8.31 -4.53
C ALA A 116 -2.66 8.16 -5.84
N LYS A 117 -1.59 8.95 -5.99
CA LYS A 117 -0.69 8.91 -7.15
C LYS A 117 0.16 7.64 -7.17
N TYR A 118 0.97 7.42 -6.13
CA TYR A 118 2.03 6.41 -6.19
C TYR A 118 1.63 5.01 -5.75
N ARG A 119 0.49 4.81 -5.05
CA ARG A 119 0.09 3.47 -4.59
C ARG A 119 -0.25 2.50 -5.72
N ARG A 120 -0.63 3.00 -6.89
CA ARG A 120 -0.96 2.17 -8.07
C ARG A 120 0.25 1.90 -8.97
N GLU A 121 1.36 2.61 -8.74
CA GLU A 121 2.57 2.50 -9.54
C GLU A 121 3.37 1.25 -9.19
N LYS A 122 3.25 0.22 -10.04
CA LYS A 122 3.87 -1.10 -9.82
C LYS A 122 5.39 -1.06 -9.71
N SER A 123 6.04 -0.09 -10.35
CA SER A 123 7.49 0.15 -10.28
C SER A 123 7.96 0.62 -8.89
N LEU A 124 7.10 1.27 -8.12
CA LEU A 124 7.42 1.85 -6.80
C LEU A 124 7.09 0.90 -5.64
N LEU A 125 6.16 -0.04 -5.81
CA LEU A 125 5.81 -1.03 -4.78
C LEU A 125 7.00 -1.90 -4.33
N GLY A 126 8.03 -2.04 -5.18
CA GLY A 126 9.28 -2.73 -4.87
C GLY A 126 10.33 -1.87 -4.15
N ARG A 127 10.12 -0.57 -4.02
CA ARG A 127 11.09 0.36 -3.43
C ARG A 127 10.99 0.41 -1.92
N VAL A 128 12.14 0.50 -1.27
CA VAL A 128 12.26 0.66 0.19
C VAL A 128 11.77 2.05 0.58
N SER A 129 12.15 3.10 -0.16
CA SER A 129 11.67 4.47 0.07
C SER A 129 10.15 4.55 0.11
N PHE A 130 9.45 3.90 -0.83
CA PHE A 130 8.00 3.92 -0.90
C PHE A 130 7.36 3.21 0.30
N ARG A 131 7.86 2.03 0.66
CA ARG A 131 7.33 1.23 1.78
C ARG A 131 7.50 1.95 3.12
N ASP A 132 8.68 2.48 3.37
CA ASP A 132 8.99 3.18 4.61
C ASP A 132 8.19 4.48 4.71
N MET A 133 8.07 5.23 3.60
CA MET A 133 7.25 6.44 3.55
C MET A 133 5.77 6.14 3.81
N TYR A 134 5.21 5.10 3.19
CA TYR A 134 3.83 4.70 3.39
C TYR A 134 3.57 4.25 4.83
N SER A 135 4.52 3.55 5.45
CA SER A 135 4.45 3.17 6.87
C SER A 135 4.40 4.41 7.78
N ALA A 136 5.32 5.35 7.57
CA ALA A 136 5.39 6.57 8.36
C ALA A 136 4.13 7.44 8.21
N LEU A 137 3.62 7.60 6.97
CA LEU A 137 2.37 8.31 6.71
C LEU A 137 1.18 7.70 7.45
N ASN A 138 1.07 6.37 7.47
CA ASN A 138 0.01 5.71 8.24
C ASN A 138 0.16 5.91 9.76
N ALA A 139 1.40 5.95 10.27
CA ALA A 139 1.66 6.21 11.69
C ALA A 139 1.25 7.64 12.10
N VAL A 140 1.52 8.63 11.24
CA VAL A 140 1.16 10.04 11.45
C VAL A 140 -0.34 10.25 11.28
N SER A 141 -0.90 9.80 10.15
CA SER A 141 -2.32 9.96 9.83
C SER A 141 -3.20 9.25 10.87
N GLY A 142 -2.85 8.02 11.27
CA GLY A 142 -3.59 7.29 12.28
C GLY A 142 -3.66 8.00 13.63
N HIS A 143 -2.61 8.74 14.01
CA HIS A 143 -2.63 9.56 15.23
C HIS A 143 -3.62 10.73 15.09
N TYR A 144 -3.49 11.55 14.06
CA TYR A 144 -4.35 12.72 13.91
C TYR A 144 -5.81 12.38 13.65
N VAL A 145 -6.09 11.24 13.00
CA VAL A 145 -7.46 10.72 12.85
C VAL A 145 -8.05 10.30 14.21
N SER A 146 -7.24 9.71 15.09
CA SER A 146 -7.72 9.18 16.37
C SER A 146 -7.81 10.23 17.48
N PHE A 147 -6.88 11.19 17.49
CA PHE A 147 -6.74 12.17 18.59
C PHE A 147 -7.10 13.60 18.18
N GLY A 148 -7.25 13.88 16.88
CA GLY A 148 -7.52 15.21 16.35
C GLY A 148 -6.24 15.97 15.95
N PRO A 149 -6.37 17.08 15.19
CA PRO A 149 -5.24 17.77 14.56
C PRO A 149 -4.37 18.57 15.53
N THR A 150 -4.86 18.89 16.72
CA THR A 150 -4.12 19.62 17.76
C THR A 150 -3.49 18.70 18.81
N ALA A 151 -3.69 17.39 18.68
CA ALA A 151 -3.14 16.42 19.62
C ALA A 151 -1.62 16.29 19.46
N PRO A 152 -0.85 16.37 20.56
CA PRO A 152 0.59 16.24 20.49
C PRO A 152 1.00 14.78 20.25
N LEU A 153 1.91 14.57 19.28
CA LEU A 153 2.50 13.25 19.07
C LEU A 153 3.35 12.83 20.29
N PRO A 154 3.23 11.56 20.75
CA PRO A 154 4.10 11.03 21.79
C PRO A 154 5.58 11.15 21.40
N ALA A 155 6.43 11.62 22.31
CA ALA A 155 7.84 11.95 22.02
C ALA A 155 8.62 10.79 21.37
N LYS A 156 8.45 9.56 21.90
CA LYS A 156 9.09 8.36 21.33
C LYS A 156 8.62 8.06 19.90
N ARG A 157 7.34 8.30 19.60
CA ARG A 157 6.78 8.10 18.25
C ARG A 157 7.29 9.18 17.30
N LYS A 158 7.32 10.45 17.74
CA LYS A 158 7.88 11.56 16.97
C LYS A 158 9.34 11.31 16.59
N ALA A 159 10.17 10.90 17.55
CA ALA A 159 11.58 10.59 17.30
C ALA A 159 11.75 9.48 16.26
N ARG A 160 10.97 8.40 16.38
CA ARG A 160 10.98 7.29 15.42
C ARG A 160 10.55 7.74 14.01
N ILE A 161 9.52 8.57 13.89
CA ILE A 161 9.07 9.08 12.58
C ILE A 161 10.16 9.93 11.94
N LEU A 162 10.87 10.77 12.71
CA LEU A 162 11.99 11.57 12.20
C LEU A 162 13.13 10.68 11.68
N GLU A 163 13.48 9.61 12.40
CA GLU A 163 14.46 8.63 11.95
C GLU A 163 14.02 7.89 10.67
N GLU A 164 12.74 7.51 10.59
CA GLU A 164 12.15 6.92 9.37
C GLU A 164 12.23 7.90 8.19
N MET A 165 11.96 9.21 8.39
CA MET A 165 12.10 10.23 7.35
C MET A 165 13.54 10.35 6.84
N ASP A 166 14.53 10.30 7.72
CA ASP A 166 15.95 10.33 7.33
C ASP A 166 16.34 9.07 6.54
N SER A 167 15.80 7.91 6.90
CA SER A 167 16.01 6.65 6.18
C SER A 167 15.37 6.69 4.79
N VAL A 168 14.14 7.21 4.68
CA VAL A 168 13.44 7.38 3.40
C VAL A 168 14.22 8.30 2.49
N GLU A 169 14.67 9.47 2.98
CA GLU A 169 15.42 10.44 2.18
C GLU A 169 16.73 9.85 1.65
N LYS A 170 17.47 9.12 2.50
CA LYS A 170 18.70 8.42 2.08
C LYS A 170 18.43 7.33 1.04
N SER A 171 17.30 6.63 1.14
CA SER A 171 16.92 5.59 0.17
C SER A 171 16.48 6.20 -1.15
N LEU A 172 15.76 7.32 -1.09
CA LEU A 172 15.30 8.10 -2.23
C LEU A 172 16.47 8.62 -3.07
N GLN A 173 17.50 9.20 -2.42
CA GLN A 173 18.73 9.64 -3.09
C GLN A 173 19.52 8.50 -3.74
N ARG A 174 19.31 7.26 -3.29
CA ARG A 174 19.94 6.05 -3.86
C ARG A 174 19.05 5.38 -4.91
N GLY A 175 17.87 5.93 -5.20
CA GLY A 175 16.87 5.33 -6.09
C GLY A 175 16.30 4.02 -5.58
N ARG A 176 16.27 3.78 -4.26
CA ARG A 176 15.88 2.50 -3.65
C ARG A 176 14.58 2.52 -2.90
#